data_AF-A0A9J6P8I0-F1
#
_entry.id   AF-A0A9J6P8I0-F1
#
_cell.length_a   1.000
_cell.length_b   1.000
_cell.length_c   1.000
_cell.angle_alpha   90.00
_cell.angle_beta   90.00
_cell.angle_gamma   90.00
#
_symmetry.space_group_name_H-M   'P 1'
#
loop_
_entity.id
_entity.type
_entity.pdbx_description
1 polymer ?
#
loop_
_entity_poly.entity_id
_entity_poly.type
_entity_poly.pdbx_seq_one_letter_code
_entity_poly.pdbx_strand_id
1 'polypeptide(L)'
;MIKDFYNNDIKSTVNALLLEICPERNYEKLIENISEELDKLNELFNEFFEIAENEHKYNLNWAYKNSQSKFNQLSKEILEKKLERKKQCNLDSKIIEEYSVILKQRKLIEKRLKRKFKLFSFMNSLISVIDVILSIILVLVISEISHKGELYLSSEVLSGLFVFFFAFLKVTLEKYLIAPKVERFGWKLYERSIYQYKKDIVIVNAMTLVTHEGIVNDIGVENVLKSLRRGVKILREKVK
;
A
#
# COMPACT_ATOMS: atom_id res chain seq x y z
N MET A 1 -10.20 9.89 -17.99
CA MET A 1 -10.98 8.63 -17.94
C MET A 1 -10.51 7.61 -16.91
N ILE A 2 -9.24 7.19 -16.80
CA ILE A 2 -8.81 6.24 -15.72
C ILE A 2 -8.56 6.93 -14.37
N LYS A 3 -8.11 8.19 -14.37
CA LYS A 3 -8.03 8.99 -13.13
C LYS A 3 -9.40 9.15 -12.46
N ASP A 4 -10.48 9.13 -13.24
CA ASP A 4 -11.85 9.34 -12.76
C ASP A 4 -12.49 8.02 -12.26
N PHE A 5 -11.95 6.87 -12.65
CA PHE A 5 -12.55 5.55 -12.37
C PHE A 5 -12.34 5.07 -10.93
N TYR A 6 -11.30 5.54 -10.25
CA TYR A 6 -10.96 5.13 -8.88
C TYR A 6 -11.32 6.19 -7.82
N ASN A 7 -11.75 7.37 -8.27
CA ASN A 7 -12.49 8.32 -7.43
C ASN A 7 -13.93 7.84 -7.17
N ASN A 8 -14.42 6.91 -7.99
CA ASN A 8 -15.72 6.29 -7.78
C ASN A 8 -15.68 5.27 -6.65
N ASP A 9 -16.87 5.00 -6.12
CA ASP A 9 -17.13 4.00 -5.11
C ASP A 9 -16.73 2.57 -5.57
N ILE A 10 -16.27 1.76 -4.62
CA ILE A 10 -15.76 0.39 -4.87
C ILE A 10 -16.84 -0.48 -5.53
N LYS A 11 -18.10 -0.38 -5.11
CA LYS A 11 -19.20 -1.19 -5.66
C LYS A 11 -19.44 -0.87 -7.14
N SER A 12 -19.48 0.41 -7.47
CA SER A 12 -19.58 0.86 -8.88
C SER A 12 -18.42 0.36 -9.72
N THR A 13 -17.21 0.40 -9.17
CA THR A 13 -15.99 -0.06 -9.86
C THR A 13 -15.99 -1.57 -10.09
N VAL A 14 -16.43 -2.36 -9.10
CA VAL A 14 -16.58 -3.82 -9.21
C VAL A 14 -17.60 -4.16 -10.30
N ASN A 15 -18.75 -3.48 -10.30
CA ASN A 15 -19.80 -3.72 -11.31
C ASN A 15 -19.30 -3.46 -12.74
N ALA A 16 -18.63 -2.33 -12.96
CA ALA A 16 -18.05 -2.01 -14.25
C ALA A 16 -17.01 -3.05 -14.69
N LEU A 17 -16.17 -3.53 -13.77
CA LEU A 17 -15.17 -4.55 -14.07
C LEU A 17 -15.80 -5.90 -14.42
N LEU A 18 -16.92 -6.26 -13.77
CA LEU A 18 -17.66 -7.48 -14.05
C LEU A 18 -18.27 -7.47 -15.46
N LEU A 19 -18.86 -6.34 -15.86
CA LEU A 19 -19.38 -6.15 -17.21
C LEU A 19 -18.28 -6.22 -18.28
N GLU A 20 -17.05 -5.79 -17.97
CA GLU A 20 -15.92 -5.96 -18.90
C GLU A 20 -15.41 -7.40 -18.97
N ILE A 21 -15.39 -8.12 -17.83
CA ILE A 21 -14.89 -9.50 -17.77
C ILE A 21 -15.89 -10.46 -18.43
N CYS A 22 -17.18 -10.27 -18.15
CA CYS A 22 -18.30 -11.09 -18.62
C CYS A 22 -19.54 -10.22 -18.90
N PRO A 23 -19.62 -9.57 -20.07
CA PRO A 23 -20.73 -8.66 -20.41
C PRO A 23 -22.08 -9.39 -20.57
N GLU A 24 -22.06 -10.69 -20.82
CA GLU A 24 -23.26 -11.49 -21.10
C GLU A 24 -24.06 -11.88 -19.84
N ARG A 25 -23.67 -11.40 -18.65
CA ARG A 25 -24.26 -11.83 -17.37
C ARG A 25 -24.74 -10.69 -16.49
N ASN A 26 -25.88 -10.93 -15.82
CA ASN A 26 -26.38 -10.05 -14.78
C ASN A 26 -25.77 -10.45 -13.42
N TYR A 27 -24.96 -9.55 -12.86
CA TYR A 27 -24.31 -9.71 -11.55
C TYR A 27 -25.04 -8.97 -10.42
N GLU A 28 -26.19 -8.32 -10.65
CA GLU A 28 -26.89 -7.49 -9.67
C GLU A 28 -27.14 -8.23 -8.36
N LYS A 29 -27.75 -9.42 -8.42
CA LYS A 29 -28.04 -10.24 -7.21
C LYS A 29 -26.77 -10.64 -6.46
N LEU A 30 -25.67 -10.89 -7.18
CA LEU A 30 -24.39 -11.25 -6.58
C LEU A 30 -23.71 -10.06 -5.90
N ILE A 31 -23.77 -8.89 -6.53
CA ILE A 31 -23.24 -7.64 -5.98
C ILE A 31 -24.06 -7.25 -4.75
N GLU A 32 -25.38 -7.41 -4.79
CA GLU A 32 -26.28 -7.12 -3.66
C GLU A 32 -25.93 -8.00 -2.45
N ASN A 33 -25.68 -9.30 -2.67
CA ASN A 33 -25.25 -10.25 -1.63
C ASN A 33 -23.91 -9.91 -0.93
N ILE A 34 -23.08 -9.08 -1.57
CA ILE A 34 -21.81 -8.61 -1.00
C ILE A 34 -21.77 -7.09 -0.80
N SER A 35 -22.90 -6.38 -0.95
CA SER A 35 -22.93 -4.91 -0.88
C SER A 35 -22.36 -4.42 0.45
N GLU A 36 -22.79 -4.99 1.57
CA GLU A 36 -22.29 -4.63 2.90
C GLU A 36 -20.76 -4.80 3.03
N GLU A 37 -20.18 -5.81 2.37
CA GLU A 37 -18.71 -5.99 2.36
C GLU A 37 -18.02 -4.92 1.52
N LEU A 38 -18.59 -4.56 0.38
CA LEU A 38 -18.06 -3.54 -0.53
C LEU A 38 -18.17 -2.14 0.08
N ASP A 39 -19.26 -1.86 0.79
CA ASP A 39 -19.51 -0.58 1.47
C ASP A 39 -18.49 -0.37 2.61
N LYS A 40 -18.24 -1.41 3.44
CA LYS A 40 -17.19 -1.38 4.47
C LYS A 40 -15.79 -1.20 3.90
N LEU A 41 -15.51 -1.81 2.75
CA LEU A 41 -14.24 -1.59 2.05
C LEU A 41 -14.14 -0.14 1.58
N ASN A 42 -15.22 0.42 1.06
CA ASN A 42 -15.23 1.80 0.57
C ASN A 42 -15.00 2.80 1.71
N GLU A 43 -15.70 2.64 2.83
CA GLU A 43 -15.50 3.43 4.05
C GLU A 43 -14.05 3.36 4.53
N LEU A 44 -13.47 2.16 4.59
CA LEU A 44 -12.09 1.96 5.02
C LEU A 44 -11.09 2.71 4.10
N PHE A 45 -11.29 2.63 2.78
CA PHE A 45 -10.41 3.31 1.83
C PHE A 45 -10.58 4.83 1.87
N ASN A 46 -11.79 5.33 2.07
CA ASN A 46 -12.04 6.75 2.25
C ASN A 46 -11.30 7.29 3.48
N GLU A 47 -11.32 6.56 4.59
CA GLU A 47 -10.53 6.91 5.78
C GLU A 47 -9.02 6.97 5.46
N PHE A 48 -8.49 6.03 4.68
CA PHE A 48 -7.07 6.05 4.30
C PHE A 48 -6.71 7.23 3.40
N PHE A 49 -7.58 7.60 2.48
CA PHE A 49 -7.39 8.80 1.65
C PHE A 49 -7.49 10.08 2.48
N GLU A 50 -8.43 10.17 3.41
CA GLU A 50 -8.54 11.30 4.32
C GLU A 50 -7.27 11.48 5.18
N ILE A 51 -6.68 10.38 5.66
CA ILE A 51 -5.39 10.40 6.36
C ILE A 51 -4.27 10.94 5.44
N ALA A 52 -4.26 10.54 4.16
CA ALA A 52 -3.28 11.02 3.18
C ALA A 52 -3.46 12.52 2.86
N GLU A 53 -4.70 13.00 2.72
CA GLU A 53 -5.01 14.41 2.48
C GLU A 53 -4.66 15.29 3.69
N ASN A 54 -4.77 14.74 4.90
CA ASN A 54 -4.42 15.40 6.15
C ASN A 54 -2.99 15.03 6.61
N GLU A 55 -2.02 14.94 5.69
CA GLU A 55 -0.63 14.51 5.98
C GLU A 55 0.06 15.30 7.10
N HIS A 56 -0.34 16.56 7.33
CA HIS A 56 0.20 17.43 8.38
C HIS A 56 -0.31 17.10 9.79
N LYS A 57 -1.45 16.42 9.93
CA LYS A 57 -2.05 16.07 11.22
C LYS A 57 -1.55 14.74 11.76
N TYR A 58 -1.12 13.85 10.87
CA TYR A 58 -0.81 12.47 11.20
C TYR A 58 0.68 12.20 11.09
N ASN A 59 1.16 11.27 11.90
CA ASN A 59 2.50 10.73 11.71
C ASN A 59 2.47 9.64 10.64
N LEU A 60 3.35 9.71 9.64
CA LEU A 60 3.37 8.76 8.53
C LEU A 60 3.58 7.30 8.97
N ASN A 61 4.42 7.02 9.96
CA ASN A 61 4.57 5.66 10.51
C ASN A 61 3.28 5.16 11.16
N TRP A 62 2.58 6.05 11.86
CA TRP A 62 1.28 5.73 12.43
C TRP A 62 0.24 5.48 11.33
N ALA A 63 0.15 6.35 10.32
CA ALA A 63 -0.79 6.23 9.21
C ALA A 63 -0.66 4.87 8.51
N TYR A 64 0.57 4.48 8.21
CA TYR A 64 0.87 3.17 7.67
C TYR A 64 0.45 2.03 8.62
N LYS A 65 0.85 2.05 9.90
CA LYS A 65 0.49 0.99 10.87
C LYS A 65 -1.03 0.88 11.06
N ASN A 66 -1.73 2.00 11.20
CA ASN A 66 -3.18 2.07 11.36
C ASN A 66 -3.88 1.45 10.14
N SER A 67 -3.48 1.87 8.94
CA SER A 67 -4.06 1.37 7.69
C SER A 67 -3.87 -0.14 7.55
N GLN A 68 -2.67 -0.62 7.87
CA GLN A 68 -2.37 -2.05 7.84
C GLN A 68 -3.22 -2.84 8.85
N SER A 69 -3.36 -2.33 10.08
CA SER A 69 -4.11 -2.99 11.15
C SER A 69 -5.60 -3.10 10.80
N LYS A 70 -6.22 -1.97 10.46
CA LYS A 70 -7.64 -1.91 10.08
C LYS A 70 -7.93 -2.79 8.87
N PHE A 71 -7.04 -2.76 7.88
CA PHE A 71 -7.19 -3.64 6.73
C PHE A 71 -7.12 -5.12 7.11
N ASN A 72 -6.13 -5.54 7.89
CA ASN A 72 -6.01 -6.94 8.28
C ASN A 72 -7.23 -7.42 9.06
N GLN A 73 -7.78 -6.57 9.91
CA GLN A 73 -9.00 -6.85 10.66
C GLN A 73 -10.19 -7.08 9.71
N LEU A 74 -10.48 -6.13 8.82
CA LEU A 74 -11.57 -6.27 7.86
C LEU A 74 -11.35 -7.46 6.91
N SER A 75 -10.11 -7.70 6.48
CA SER A 75 -9.76 -8.83 5.62
C SER A 75 -10.08 -10.16 6.30
N LYS A 76 -9.78 -10.26 7.60
CA LYS A 76 -10.06 -11.42 8.44
C LYS A 76 -11.56 -11.62 8.64
N GLU A 77 -12.30 -10.57 8.98
CA GLU A 77 -13.77 -10.61 9.13
C GLU A 77 -14.47 -11.09 7.85
N ILE A 78 -14.07 -10.55 6.68
CA ILE A 78 -14.60 -10.97 5.38
C ILE A 78 -14.24 -12.44 5.10
N LEU A 79 -13.03 -12.88 5.45
CA LEU A 79 -12.59 -14.26 5.23
C LEU A 79 -13.37 -15.24 6.11
N GLU A 80 -13.57 -14.90 7.39
CA GLU A 80 -14.30 -15.71 8.36
C GLU A 80 -15.76 -15.85 7.94
N LYS A 81 -16.44 -14.75 7.59
CA LYS A 81 -17.81 -14.80 7.03
C LYS A 81 -17.90 -15.67 5.77
N LYS A 82 -16.91 -15.60 4.86
CA LYS A 82 -16.89 -16.43 3.64
C LYS A 82 -16.63 -17.91 3.93
N LEU A 83 -15.83 -18.23 4.96
CA LEU A 83 -15.57 -19.60 5.39
C LEU A 83 -16.79 -20.21 6.11
N GLU A 84 -17.52 -19.42 6.90
CA GLU A 84 -18.78 -19.82 7.53
C GLU A 84 -19.85 -20.11 6.48
N ARG A 85 -20.02 -19.22 5.49
CA ARG A 85 -20.92 -19.47 4.34
C ARG A 85 -20.55 -20.73 3.56
N LYS A 86 -19.26 -21.07 3.46
CA LYS A 86 -18.78 -22.31 2.81
C LYS A 86 -19.07 -23.58 3.59
N LYS A 87 -19.08 -23.55 4.92
CA LYS A 87 -19.40 -24.74 5.74
C LYS A 87 -20.86 -25.21 5.54
N GLN A 88 -21.72 -24.36 4.98
CA GLN A 88 -23.12 -24.64 4.70
C GLN A 88 -23.39 -25.16 3.27
N CYS A 89 -22.41 -25.16 2.36
CA CYS A 89 -22.55 -25.71 1.01
C CYS A 89 -21.61 -26.91 0.81
N ASN A 90 -22.16 -28.07 0.44
CA ASN A 90 -21.38 -29.17 -0.14
C ASN A 90 -20.81 -28.72 -1.49
N LEU A 91 -19.62 -28.11 -1.46
CA LEU A 91 -18.94 -27.58 -2.62
C LEU A 91 -17.97 -28.60 -3.21
N ASP A 92 -18.01 -28.73 -4.53
CA ASP A 92 -17.21 -29.66 -5.31
C ASP A 92 -15.70 -29.39 -5.18
N SER A 93 -14.87 -30.44 -5.17
CA SER A 93 -13.43 -30.35 -4.79
C SER A 93 -12.60 -29.48 -5.75
N LYS A 94 -12.93 -29.46 -7.05
CA LYS A 94 -12.26 -28.64 -8.08
C LYS A 94 -12.46 -27.13 -7.88
N ILE A 95 -13.62 -26.77 -7.34
CA ILE A 95 -14.01 -25.37 -7.09
C ILE A 95 -13.23 -24.81 -5.89
N ILE A 96 -13.00 -25.65 -4.88
CA ILE A 96 -12.15 -25.32 -3.73
C ILE A 96 -10.72 -25.04 -4.20
N GLU A 97 -10.22 -25.80 -5.17
CA GLU A 97 -8.88 -25.67 -5.73
C GLU A 97 -8.68 -24.35 -6.50
N GLU A 98 -9.60 -23.96 -7.37
CA GLU A 98 -9.60 -22.67 -8.10
C GLU A 98 -9.75 -21.46 -7.14
N TYR A 99 -10.65 -21.56 -6.15
CA TYR A 99 -10.80 -20.53 -5.13
C TYR A 99 -9.51 -20.37 -4.29
N SER A 100 -8.74 -21.46 -4.11
CA SER A 100 -7.43 -21.42 -3.46
C SER A 100 -6.44 -20.54 -4.23
N VAL A 101 -6.56 -20.43 -5.56
CA VAL A 101 -5.72 -19.57 -6.40
C VAL A 101 -6.03 -18.09 -6.13
N ILE A 102 -7.31 -17.71 -6.04
CA ILE A 102 -7.71 -16.34 -5.69
C ILE A 102 -7.26 -15.98 -4.27
N LEU A 103 -7.42 -16.91 -3.32
CA LEU A 103 -6.90 -16.75 -1.95
C LEU A 103 -5.37 -16.58 -1.93
N LYS A 104 -4.64 -17.35 -2.75
CA LYS A 104 -3.18 -17.19 -2.91
C LYS A 104 -2.84 -15.81 -3.47
N GLN A 105 -3.58 -15.31 -4.46
CA GLN A 105 -3.35 -13.96 -5.00
C GLN A 105 -3.60 -12.86 -3.95
N ARG A 106 -4.69 -12.96 -3.18
CA ARG A 106 -4.96 -12.04 -2.06
C ARG A 106 -3.81 -12.03 -1.05
N LYS A 107 -3.32 -13.20 -0.64
CA LYS A 107 -2.14 -13.33 0.24
C LYS A 107 -0.88 -12.71 -0.36
N LEU A 108 -0.68 -12.82 -1.67
CA LEU A 108 0.46 -12.19 -2.35
C LEU A 108 0.37 -10.66 -2.32
N ILE A 109 -0.82 -10.10 -2.52
CA ILE A 109 -1.06 -8.65 -2.43
C ILE A 109 -0.80 -8.17 -0.98
N GLU A 110 -1.33 -8.86 0.02
CA GLU A 110 -1.06 -8.56 1.44
C GLU A 110 0.44 -8.60 1.76
N LYS A 111 1.17 -9.60 1.23
CA LYS A 111 2.64 -9.70 1.40
C LYS A 111 3.36 -8.53 0.73
N ARG A 112 2.95 -8.11 -0.47
CA ARG A 112 3.55 -6.96 -1.17
C ARG A 112 3.38 -5.67 -0.38
N LEU A 113 2.21 -5.45 0.20
CA LEU A 113 1.98 -4.33 1.10
C LEU A 113 2.88 -4.41 2.32
N LYS A 114 2.89 -5.54 3.04
CA LYS A 114 3.79 -5.75 4.19
C LYS A 114 5.25 -5.43 3.86
N ARG A 115 5.70 -5.76 2.65
CA ARG A 115 7.06 -5.41 2.18
C ARG A 115 7.23 -3.91 1.97
N LYS A 116 6.28 -3.21 1.33
CA LYS A 116 6.33 -1.75 1.17
C LYS A 116 6.35 -1.03 2.52
N PHE A 117 5.54 -1.49 3.47
CA PHE A 117 5.54 -0.99 4.86
C PHE A 117 6.90 -1.15 5.54
N LYS A 118 7.50 -2.35 5.42
CA LYS A 118 8.86 -2.61 5.95
C LYS A 118 9.92 -1.76 5.26
N LEU A 119 9.81 -1.57 3.95
CA LEU A 119 10.74 -0.75 3.18
C LEU A 119 10.68 0.71 3.64
N PHE A 120 9.48 1.24 3.89
CA PHE A 120 9.32 2.59 4.43
C PHE A 120 9.93 2.73 5.84
N SER A 121 9.64 1.77 6.73
CA SER A 121 10.27 1.71 8.06
C SER A 121 11.80 1.66 7.96
N PHE A 122 12.35 0.91 7.00
CA PHE A 122 13.78 0.83 6.74
C PHE A 122 14.34 2.15 6.20
N MET A 123 13.64 2.83 5.28
CA MET A 123 14.02 4.15 4.79
C MET A 123 14.05 5.19 5.92
N ASN A 124 13.08 5.14 6.84
CA ASN A 124 13.07 6.00 8.02
C ASN A 124 14.28 5.71 8.93
N SER A 125 14.65 4.44 9.12
CA SER A 125 15.88 4.06 9.83
C SER A 125 17.15 4.49 9.10
N LEU A 126 17.16 4.50 7.75
CA LEU A 126 18.31 4.98 6.97
C LEU A 126 18.56 6.47 7.19
N ILE A 127 17.54 7.29 7.46
CA ILE A 127 17.74 8.69 7.83
C ILE A 127 18.60 8.78 9.11
N SER A 128 18.28 7.96 10.13
CA SER A 128 19.07 7.90 11.35
C SER A 128 20.51 7.40 11.09
N VAL A 129 20.70 6.47 10.15
CA VAL A 129 22.05 6.03 9.76
C VAL A 129 22.82 7.14 9.04
N ILE A 130 22.15 7.91 8.17
CA ILE A 130 22.76 9.07 7.48
C ILE A 130 23.18 10.13 8.50
N ASP A 131 22.38 10.39 9.54
CA ASP A 131 22.75 11.29 10.64
C ASP A 131 24.02 10.81 11.38
N VAL A 132 24.12 9.50 11.68
CA VAL A 132 25.35 8.92 12.25
C VAL A 132 26.55 9.09 11.31
N ILE A 133 26.39 8.82 10.01
CA ILE A 133 27.45 9.00 9.01
C ILE A 133 27.87 10.47 8.91
N LEU A 134 26.92 11.41 8.87
CA LEU A 134 27.20 12.84 8.86
C LEU A 134 27.95 13.28 10.12
N SER A 135 27.59 12.72 11.27
CA SER A 135 28.30 12.97 12.53
C SER A 135 29.74 12.46 12.49
N ILE A 136 29.97 11.27 11.93
CA ILE A 136 31.32 10.71 11.73
C ILE A 136 32.13 11.56 10.75
N ILE A 137 31.55 11.94 9.61
CA ILE A 137 32.20 12.82 8.63
C ILE A 137 32.57 14.15 9.26
N LEU A 138 31.68 14.73 10.08
CA LEU A 138 31.92 16.00 10.78
C LEU A 138 33.11 15.88 11.75
N VAL A 139 33.20 14.78 12.51
CA VAL A 139 34.35 14.50 13.38
C VAL A 139 35.63 14.31 12.56
N LEU A 140 35.59 13.58 11.44
CA LEU A 140 36.75 13.38 10.56
C LEU A 140 37.22 14.69 9.93
N VAL A 141 36.30 15.54 9.49
CA VAL A 141 36.62 16.85 8.92
C VAL A 141 37.24 17.76 9.99
N ILE A 142 36.69 17.79 11.20
CA ILE A 142 37.29 18.53 12.34
C ILE A 142 38.69 18.00 12.62
N SER A 143 38.88 16.67 12.66
CA SER A 143 40.17 16.05 12.91
C SER A 143 41.20 16.42 11.84
N GLU A 144 40.85 16.30 10.56
CA GLU A 144 41.75 16.59 9.44
C GLU A 144 42.11 18.07 9.39
N ILE A 145 41.14 18.94 9.64
CA ILE A 145 41.33 20.39 9.70
C ILE A 145 42.15 20.78 10.92
N SER A 146 41.97 20.13 12.07
CA SER A 146 42.80 20.33 13.25
C SER A 146 44.26 19.94 12.98
N HIS A 147 44.49 18.85 12.24
CA HIS A 147 45.84 18.36 11.97
C HIS A 147 46.57 19.20 10.90
N LYS A 148 45.85 19.64 9.85
CA LYS A 148 46.39 20.56 8.83
C LYS A 148 46.40 22.02 9.27
N GLY A 149 45.61 22.35 10.30
CA GLY A 149 45.34 23.69 10.79
C GLY A 149 46.18 24.11 11.99
N GLU A 150 47.25 23.39 12.36
CA GLU A 150 48.19 23.81 13.42
C GLU A 150 48.66 25.27 13.26
N LEU A 151 48.64 25.83 12.04
CA LEU A 151 48.94 27.23 11.75
C LEU A 151 47.72 28.19 11.69
N TYR A 152 46.50 27.71 11.44
CA TYR A 152 45.31 28.56 11.19
C TYR A 152 44.24 28.48 12.28
N LEU A 153 44.22 27.41 13.08
CA LEU A 153 43.27 27.15 14.17
C LEU A 153 43.95 27.14 15.55
N SER A 154 45.10 27.80 15.64
CA SER A 154 45.82 28.02 16.90
C SER A 154 45.02 28.83 17.93
N SER A 155 43.97 29.53 17.48
CA SER A 155 43.02 30.22 18.35
C SER A 155 41.85 29.30 18.72
N GLU A 156 41.68 29.05 20.02
CA GLU A 156 40.52 28.34 20.59
C GLU A 156 39.18 28.90 20.10
N VAL A 157 39.12 30.22 19.88
CA VAL A 157 37.93 30.93 19.41
C VAL A 157 37.58 30.56 17.97
N LEU A 158 38.57 30.44 17.08
CA LEU A 158 38.35 30.09 15.68
C LEU A 158 37.91 28.63 15.52
N SER A 159 38.48 27.73 16.33
CA SER A 159 38.06 26.32 16.43
C SER A 159 36.61 26.20 16.93
N GLY A 160 36.25 26.95 17.99
CA GLY A 160 34.88 27.00 18.50
C GLY A 160 33.87 27.48 17.46
N LEU A 161 34.19 28.55 16.73
CA LEU A 161 33.34 29.05 15.63
C LEU A 161 33.18 28.05 14.49
N PHE A 162 34.24 27.30 14.17
CA PHE A 162 34.20 26.29 13.13
C PHE A 162 33.29 25.11 13.51
N VAL A 163 33.42 24.58 14.72
CA VAL A 163 32.53 23.54 15.23
C VAL A 163 31.09 24.03 15.26
N PHE A 164 30.85 25.26 15.72
CA PHE A 164 29.53 25.86 15.73
C PHE A 164 28.91 25.96 14.33
N PHE A 165 29.69 26.41 13.33
CA PHE A 165 29.25 26.50 11.94
C PHE A 165 28.83 25.13 11.39
N PHE A 166 29.62 24.08 11.63
CA PHE A 166 29.30 22.74 11.14
C PHE A 166 28.13 22.09 11.88
N ALA A 167 28.03 22.29 13.20
CA ALA A 167 26.86 21.86 13.96
C ALA A 167 25.59 22.56 13.45
N PHE A 168 25.66 23.86 13.19
CA PHE A 168 24.57 24.64 12.60
C PHE A 168 24.22 24.15 11.20
N LEU A 169 25.21 23.89 10.35
CA LEU A 169 25.02 23.36 9.00
C LEU A 169 24.36 21.98 9.02
N LYS A 170 24.80 21.09 9.91
CA LYS A 170 24.20 19.76 10.12
C LYS A 170 22.72 19.88 10.48
N VAL A 171 22.42 20.64 11.54
CA VAL A 171 21.04 20.83 12.02
C VAL A 171 20.18 21.46 10.91
N THR A 172 20.73 22.39 10.14
CA THR A 172 20.02 23.05 9.04
C THR A 172 19.72 22.08 7.90
N LEU A 173 20.70 21.28 7.48
CA LEU A 173 20.52 20.25 6.44
C LEU A 173 19.48 19.21 6.87
N GLU A 174 19.51 18.75 8.11
CA GLU A 174 18.58 17.76 8.63
C GLU A 174 17.15 18.30 8.69
N LYS A 175 16.95 19.44 9.36
CA LYS A 175 15.60 19.99 9.56
C LYS A 175 14.99 20.54 8.28
N TYR A 176 15.76 21.19 7.43
CA TYR A 176 15.19 21.95 6.31
C TYR A 176 15.33 21.26 4.96
N LEU A 177 16.29 20.34 4.77
CA LEU A 177 16.53 19.71 3.47
C LEU A 177 16.18 18.21 3.47
N ILE A 178 16.66 17.44 4.44
CA ILE A 178 16.53 15.97 4.40
C ILE A 178 15.16 15.53 4.93
N ALA A 179 14.82 15.88 6.18
CA ALA A 179 13.58 15.46 6.82
C ALA A 179 12.32 15.78 5.99
N PRO A 180 12.08 17.03 5.54
CA PRO A 180 10.87 17.36 4.78
C PRO A 180 10.82 16.68 3.41
N LYS A 181 11.97 16.44 2.75
CA LYS A 181 12.01 15.71 1.48
C LYS A 181 11.64 14.25 1.67
N VAL A 182 12.16 13.60 2.70
CA VAL A 182 11.87 12.19 2.98
C VAL A 182 10.43 12.01 3.44
N GLU A 183 9.93 12.90 4.29
CA GLU A 183 8.53 12.90 4.73
C GLU A 183 7.57 13.05 3.53
N ARG A 184 7.79 14.06 2.69
CA ARG A 184 6.98 14.29 1.47
C ARG A 184 7.05 13.12 0.50
N PHE A 185 8.22 12.50 0.35
CA PHE A 185 8.36 11.29 -0.47
C PHE A 185 7.59 10.11 0.13
N GLY A 186 7.64 9.97 1.45
CA GLY A 186 6.91 8.96 2.20
C GLY A 186 5.40 9.07 2.04
N TRP A 187 4.84 10.27 2.16
CA TRP A 187 3.42 10.52 1.96
C TRP A 187 2.96 10.19 0.53
N LYS A 188 3.74 10.59 -0.48
CA LYS A 188 3.48 10.20 -1.87
C LYS A 188 3.49 8.68 -2.07
N LEU A 189 4.38 7.96 -1.38
CA LEU A 189 4.41 6.50 -1.41
C LEU A 189 3.21 5.88 -0.70
N TYR A 190 2.74 6.49 0.39
CA TYR A 190 1.57 6.05 1.13
C TYR A 190 0.32 6.15 0.26
N GLU A 191 0.05 7.32 -0.29
CA GLU A 191 -1.07 7.59 -1.20
C GLU A 191 -1.08 6.62 -2.40
N ARG A 192 0.07 6.49 -3.09
CA ARG A 192 0.21 5.54 -4.21
C ARG A 192 -0.05 4.09 -3.80
N SER A 193 0.32 3.73 -2.58
CA SER A 193 0.11 2.37 -2.06
C SER A 193 -1.36 2.12 -1.74
N ILE A 194 -2.07 3.08 -1.16
CA ILE A 194 -3.52 3.00 -0.92
C ILE A 194 -4.26 2.85 -2.25
N TYR A 195 -3.94 3.69 -3.24
CA TYR A 195 -4.58 3.66 -4.55
C TYR A 195 -4.38 2.32 -5.26
N GLN A 196 -3.13 1.84 -5.30
CA GLN A 196 -2.82 0.54 -5.86
C GLN A 196 -3.59 -0.57 -5.14
N TYR A 197 -3.80 -0.41 -3.84
CA TYR A 197 -4.47 -1.42 -3.06
C TYR A 197 -5.99 -1.46 -3.23
N LYS A 198 -6.66 -0.29 -3.24
CA LYS A 198 -8.08 -0.17 -3.60
C LYS A 198 -8.35 -0.90 -4.91
N LYS A 199 -7.47 -0.67 -5.89
CA LYS A 199 -7.51 -1.33 -7.19
C LYS A 199 -7.37 -2.85 -7.11
N ASP A 200 -6.34 -3.35 -6.43
CA ASP A 200 -6.11 -4.79 -6.29
C ASP A 200 -7.32 -5.49 -5.63
N ILE A 201 -7.95 -4.85 -4.64
CA ILE A 201 -9.14 -5.36 -3.93
C ILE A 201 -10.39 -5.39 -4.79
N VAL A 202 -10.64 -4.31 -5.55
CA VAL A 202 -11.75 -4.29 -6.52
C VAL A 202 -11.64 -5.49 -7.46
N ILE A 203 -10.44 -5.76 -7.95
CA ILE A 203 -10.24 -6.84 -8.92
C ILE A 203 -10.36 -8.20 -8.25
N VAL A 204 -9.78 -8.39 -7.06
CA VAL A 204 -9.96 -9.65 -6.32
C VAL A 204 -11.43 -9.91 -6.03
N ASN A 205 -12.22 -8.91 -5.65
CA ASN A 205 -13.66 -9.08 -5.42
C ASN A 205 -14.41 -9.41 -6.71
N ALA A 206 -14.13 -8.71 -7.81
CA ALA A 206 -14.74 -9.01 -9.10
C ALA A 206 -14.40 -10.45 -9.56
N MET A 207 -13.14 -10.87 -9.46
CA MET A 207 -12.74 -12.25 -9.75
C MET A 207 -13.42 -13.26 -8.84
N THR A 208 -13.54 -12.96 -7.55
CA THR A 208 -14.24 -13.82 -6.58
C THR A 208 -15.70 -14.00 -6.96
N LEU A 209 -16.38 -12.94 -7.39
CA LEU A 209 -17.76 -12.98 -7.85
C LEU A 209 -17.92 -13.78 -9.15
N VAL A 210 -17.04 -13.57 -10.13
CA VAL A 210 -17.02 -14.36 -11.37
C VAL A 210 -16.84 -15.84 -11.07
N THR A 211 -15.96 -16.18 -10.14
CA THR A 211 -15.75 -17.57 -9.73
C THR A 211 -16.97 -18.12 -9.00
N HIS A 212 -17.58 -17.37 -8.07
CA HIS A 212 -18.81 -17.78 -7.39
C HIS A 212 -19.96 -18.04 -8.37
N GLU A 213 -20.15 -17.14 -9.33
CA GLU A 213 -21.11 -17.32 -10.42
C GLU A 213 -20.79 -18.58 -11.25
N GLY A 214 -19.49 -18.74 -11.59
CA GLY A 214 -18.85 -19.95 -12.14
C GLY A 214 -19.37 -21.25 -11.57
N ILE A 215 -19.42 -21.26 -10.25
CA ILE A 215 -19.65 -22.40 -9.38
C ILE A 215 -21.14 -22.68 -9.22
N VAL A 216 -21.93 -21.65 -8.93
CA VAL A 216 -23.35 -21.80 -8.60
C VAL A 216 -24.18 -22.14 -9.85
N ASN A 217 -23.77 -21.62 -11.01
CA ASN A 217 -24.52 -21.78 -12.26
C ASN A 217 -23.88 -22.79 -13.24
N ASP A 218 -23.01 -23.67 -12.72
CA ASP A 218 -22.36 -24.80 -13.43
C ASP A 218 -21.85 -24.47 -14.85
N ILE A 219 -21.09 -23.37 -14.95
CA ILE A 219 -20.75 -22.72 -16.23
C ILE A 219 -19.58 -23.43 -16.94
N GLY A 220 -19.03 -24.48 -16.30
CA GLY A 220 -17.81 -25.16 -16.71
C GLY A 220 -16.56 -24.37 -16.31
N VAL A 221 -15.59 -25.10 -15.73
CA VAL A 221 -14.31 -24.57 -15.22
C VAL A 221 -13.55 -23.73 -16.27
N GLU A 222 -13.67 -24.10 -17.54
CA GLU A 222 -12.95 -23.46 -18.64
C GLU A 222 -13.44 -22.02 -18.93
N ASN A 223 -14.73 -21.75 -18.75
CA ASN A 223 -15.30 -20.41 -18.88
C ASN A 223 -14.91 -19.49 -17.71
N VAL A 224 -14.83 -20.05 -16.49
CA VAL A 224 -14.32 -19.33 -15.32
C VAL A 224 -12.85 -18.95 -15.51
N LEU A 225 -12.04 -19.89 -15.98
CA LEU A 225 -10.62 -19.66 -16.29
C LEU A 225 -10.42 -18.60 -17.37
N LYS A 226 -11.22 -18.62 -18.44
CA LYS A 226 -11.19 -17.60 -19.50
C LYS A 226 -11.50 -16.20 -18.95
N SER A 227 -12.49 -16.12 -18.06
CA SER A 227 -12.92 -14.87 -17.42
C SER A 227 -11.87 -14.34 -16.44
N LEU A 228 -11.26 -15.22 -15.64
CA LEU A 228 -10.14 -14.87 -14.76
C LEU A 228 -8.92 -14.39 -15.56
N ARG A 229 -8.56 -15.07 -16.66
CA ARG A 229 -7.46 -14.64 -17.54
C ARG A 229 -7.73 -13.28 -18.17
N ARG A 230 -8.97 -12.99 -18.59
CA ARG A 230 -9.39 -11.65 -19.04
C ARG A 230 -9.24 -10.63 -17.92
N GLY A 231 -9.72 -10.91 -16.71
CA GLY A 231 -9.57 -10.03 -15.56
C GLY A 231 -8.10 -9.72 -15.25
N VAL A 232 -7.20 -10.71 -15.32
CA VAL A 232 -5.75 -10.54 -15.12
C VAL A 232 -5.11 -9.73 -16.25
N LYS A 233 -5.56 -9.91 -17.50
CA LYS A 233 -5.08 -9.13 -18.65
C LYS A 233 -5.48 -7.66 -18.54
N ILE A 234 -6.75 -7.39 -18.22
CA ILE A 234 -7.28 -6.04 -17.96
C ILE A 234 -6.51 -5.39 -16.82
N LEU A 235 -6.22 -6.15 -15.75
CA LEU A 235 -5.31 -5.76 -14.67
C LEU A 235 -3.96 -5.28 -15.23
N ARG A 236 -3.25 -6.10 -16.01
CA ARG A 236 -1.91 -5.75 -16.49
C ARG A 236 -1.90 -4.56 -17.45
N GLU A 237 -2.92 -4.43 -18.30
CA GLU A 237 -3.01 -3.38 -19.30
C GLU A 237 -3.43 -2.04 -18.71
N LYS A 238 -4.34 -2.05 -17.71
CA LYS A 238 -4.84 -0.83 -17.08
C LYS A 238 -4.07 -0.40 -15.82
N VAL A 239 -3.05 -1.17 -15.36
CA VAL A 239 -2.20 -0.89 -14.16
C VAL A 239 -0.85 -0.25 -14.48
N LYS A 240 -0.39 -0.26 -15.73
CA LYS A 240 0.78 0.54 -16.13
C LYS A 240 0.44 2.03 -16.15
#